data_AF-A0A355QZV6-F1
#
_entry.id   AF-A0A355QZV6-F1
#
_cell.length_a   1.000
_cell.length_b   1.000
_cell.length_c   1.000
_cell.angle_alpha   90.00
_cell.angle_beta   90.00
_cell.angle_gamma   90.00
#
_symmetry.space_group_name_H-M   'P 1'
#
loop_
_entity.id
_entity.type
_entity.pdbx_description
1 polymer ?
#
loop_
_entity_poly.entity_id
_entity_poly.type
_entity_poly.pdbx_seq_one_letter_code
_entity_poly.pdbx_strand_id
1 'polypeptide(L)'
;MLPALWVAKTGLSAQDTNLTVISNNLANVSTTGFKRDRAEFADLLYQIKRQPGAQSTQDSELPSGLQVGTGVRIVGTQKSFVAGSLQTTENPLDMAVNGRGFFQVLQPDGTVSYTRDGTFHLNSDGQIVTANGYALEPAIVVPNDAQTFTVGQDGTVSITTAGNPAAQVIGNIQTADFINP
;
A
#
# COMPACT_ATOMS: atom_id res chain seq x y z
N MET A 1 -1.67 28.78 32.15
CA MET A 1 -2.32 29.13 30.85
C MET A 1 -1.67 28.46 29.63
N LEU A 2 -0.41 28.00 29.69
CA LEU A 2 0.26 27.34 28.56
C LEU A 2 -0.21 25.91 28.15
N PRO A 3 -0.66 25.01 29.05
CA PRO A 3 -0.86 23.60 28.66
C PRO A 3 -2.06 23.39 27.72
N ALA A 4 -3.12 24.20 27.84
CA ALA A 4 -4.27 24.12 26.93
C ALA A 4 -3.90 24.53 25.49
N LEU A 5 -3.01 25.50 25.32
CA LEU A 5 -2.50 25.91 24.00
C LEU A 5 -1.65 24.82 23.36
N TRP A 6 -0.84 24.10 24.16
CA TRP A 6 -0.07 22.96 23.67
C TRP A 6 -0.96 21.80 23.23
N VAL A 7 -1.99 21.47 24.02
CA VAL A 7 -3.00 20.47 23.64
C VAL A 7 -3.68 20.86 22.33
N ALA A 8 -4.14 22.12 22.21
CA ALA A 8 -4.76 22.62 20.98
C ALA A 8 -3.80 22.58 19.77
N LYS A 9 -2.53 22.96 19.96
CA LYS A 9 -1.49 22.90 18.91
C LYS A 9 -1.26 21.48 18.42
N THR A 10 -1.11 20.53 19.34
CA THR A 10 -0.88 19.12 18.98
C THR A 10 -2.08 18.51 18.27
N GLY A 11 -3.31 18.83 18.71
CA GLY A 11 -4.53 18.45 18.00
C GLY A 11 -4.62 19.03 16.59
N LEU A 12 -4.33 20.33 16.41
CA LEU A 12 -4.33 20.97 15.10
C LEU A 12 -3.28 20.35 14.17
N SER A 13 -2.06 20.15 14.66
CA SER A 13 -0.97 19.54 13.88
C SER A 13 -1.29 18.11 13.46
N ALA A 14 -1.90 17.31 14.35
CA ALA A 14 -2.33 15.96 14.03
C ALA A 14 -3.45 15.97 12.98
N GLN A 15 -4.40 16.91 13.07
CA GLN A 15 -5.47 17.01 12.08
C GLN A 15 -4.99 17.52 10.72
N ASP A 16 -4.02 18.44 10.69
CA ASP A 16 -3.39 18.90 9.45
C ASP A 16 -2.70 17.75 8.70
N THR A 17 -1.97 16.91 9.45
CA THR A 17 -1.34 15.71 8.89
C THR A 17 -2.38 14.70 8.41
N ASN A 18 -3.47 14.49 9.17
CA ASN A 18 -4.56 13.60 8.77
C ASN A 18 -5.25 14.09 7.48
N LEU A 19 -5.50 15.40 7.36
CA LEU A 19 -6.01 16.01 6.13
C LEU A 19 -5.04 15.79 4.96
N THR A 20 -3.74 15.96 5.19
CA THR A 20 -2.72 15.70 4.17
C THR A 20 -2.75 14.24 3.68
N VAL A 21 -2.89 13.27 4.59
CA VAL A 21 -3.02 11.85 4.25
C VAL A 21 -4.30 11.59 3.45
N ILE A 22 -5.43 12.17 3.86
CA ILE A 22 -6.70 12.05 3.13
C ILE A 22 -6.59 12.67 1.73
N SER A 23 -5.98 13.85 1.61
CA SER A 23 -5.75 14.52 0.34
C SER A 23 -4.86 13.70 -0.59
N ASN A 24 -3.80 13.09 -0.07
CA ASN A 24 -2.94 12.22 -0.87
C ASN A 24 -3.68 10.96 -1.35
N ASN A 25 -4.48 10.35 -0.48
CA ASN A 25 -5.31 9.21 -0.86
C ASN A 25 -6.33 9.57 -1.95
N LEU A 26 -6.96 10.74 -1.83
CA LEU A 26 -7.94 11.22 -2.79
C LEU A 26 -7.27 11.52 -4.15
N ALA A 27 -6.09 12.13 -4.14
CA ALA A 27 -5.35 12.42 -5.36
C ALA A 27 -4.93 11.14 -6.11
N ASN A 28 -4.64 10.06 -5.38
CA ASN A 28 -4.23 8.77 -5.94
C ASN A 28 -5.37 7.76 -6.10
N VAL A 29 -6.63 8.19 -6.03
CA VAL A 29 -7.79 7.28 -6.13
C VAL A 29 -7.84 6.53 -7.46
N SER A 30 -7.35 7.15 -8.53
CA SER A 30 -7.31 6.57 -9.88
C SER A 30 -5.97 5.92 -10.22
N THR A 31 -5.00 5.92 -9.30
CA THR A 31 -3.67 5.35 -9.54
C THR A 31 -3.74 3.82 -9.40
N THR A 32 -3.40 3.10 -10.47
CA THR A 32 -3.41 1.63 -10.49
C THR A 32 -2.49 1.05 -9.42
N GLY A 33 -2.97 0.08 -8.67
CA GLY A 33 -2.19 -0.59 -7.62
C GLY A 33 -1.95 0.24 -6.34
N PHE A 34 -2.46 1.47 -6.25
CA PHE A 34 -2.27 2.32 -5.07
C PHE A 34 -2.90 1.73 -3.81
N LYS A 35 -2.18 1.82 -2.68
CA LYS A 35 -2.63 1.42 -1.35
C LYS A 35 -2.74 2.64 -0.46
N ARG A 36 -3.96 2.93 -0.03
CA ARG A 36 -4.29 4.10 0.80
C ARG A 36 -3.57 4.04 2.14
N ASP A 37 -3.11 5.19 2.60
CA ASP A 37 -2.52 5.38 3.91
C ASP A 37 -3.57 5.79 4.93
N ARG A 38 -3.38 5.43 6.20
CA ARG A 38 -4.22 5.86 7.33
C ARG A 38 -3.34 6.44 8.42
N ALA A 39 -3.68 7.63 8.91
CA ALA A 39 -3.02 8.23 10.07
C ALA A 39 -3.53 7.55 11.36
N GLU A 40 -2.61 7.08 12.20
CA GLU A 40 -2.91 6.48 13.49
C GLU A 40 -2.63 7.47 14.62
N PHE A 41 -3.65 7.77 15.41
CA PHE A 41 -3.59 8.73 16.52
C PHE A 41 -3.29 8.00 17.84
N ALA A 42 -2.43 8.58 18.66
CA ALA A 42 -2.23 8.17 20.04
C ALA A 42 -2.30 9.38 20.97
N ASP A 43 -2.72 9.13 22.21
CA ASP A 43 -2.62 10.10 23.29
C ASP A 43 -1.16 10.29 23.73
N LEU A 44 -0.92 11.46 24.32
CA LEU A 44 0.35 11.76 24.99
C LEU A 44 0.22 11.46 26.49
N LEU A 45 1.36 11.25 27.16
CA LEU A 45 1.40 10.89 28.58
C LEU A 45 0.60 11.85 29.46
N TYR A 46 -0.19 11.30 30.37
CA TYR A 46 -0.99 12.08 31.30
C TYR A 46 -0.12 12.71 32.39
N GLN A 47 -0.37 13.99 32.69
CA GLN A 47 0.18 14.65 33.86
C GLN A 47 -0.66 14.34 35.08
N ILE A 48 -0.11 13.56 36.01
CA ILE A 48 -0.75 13.24 37.28
C ILE A 48 -0.48 14.38 38.26
N LYS A 49 -1.49 15.21 38.52
CA LYS A 49 -1.39 16.30 39.51
C LYS A 49 -1.76 15.85 40.91
N ARG A 50 -2.67 14.88 41.02
CA ARG A 50 -3.09 14.27 42.29
C ARG A 50 -3.35 12.78 42.07
N GLN A 51 -2.79 11.95 42.93
CA GLN A 51 -3.08 10.52 42.91
C GLN A 51 -4.40 10.24 43.67
N PRO A 52 -5.23 9.30 43.21
CA PRO A 52 -6.37 8.82 43.99
C PRO A 52 -5.88 8.24 45.33
N GLY A 53 -6.59 8.47 46.43
CA GLY A 53 -6.21 7.97 47.76
C GLY A 53 -5.14 8.82 48.49
N ALA A 54 -4.76 9.99 47.96
CA ALA A 54 -3.93 10.93 48.71
C ALA A 54 -4.73 11.57 49.86
N GLN A 55 -4.13 11.70 51.05
CA GLN A 55 -4.74 12.39 52.20
C GLN A 55 -4.93 13.89 51.89
N SER A 56 -6.16 14.38 52.01
CA SER A 56 -6.47 15.82 51.95
C SER A 56 -6.34 16.48 53.33
N THR A 57 -6.67 15.75 54.39
CA THR A 57 -6.53 16.15 55.81
C THR A 57 -6.18 14.92 56.65
N GLN A 58 -5.94 15.09 57.96
CA GLN A 58 -5.58 14.01 58.89
C GLN A 58 -6.64 12.87 58.92
N ASP A 59 -7.91 13.18 58.58
CA ASP A 59 -9.04 12.24 58.60
C ASP A 59 -9.79 12.12 57.24
N SER A 60 -9.28 12.67 56.13
CA SER A 60 -9.96 12.55 54.82
C SER A 60 -9.04 12.21 53.66
N GLU A 61 -9.45 11.21 52.89
CA GLU A 61 -8.80 10.81 51.65
C GLU A 61 -9.53 11.40 50.45
N LEU A 62 -8.76 11.72 49.40
CA LEU A 62 -9.30 12.20 48.14
C LEU A 62 -9.82 11.00 47.32
N PRO A 63 -11.13 10.95 47.02
CA PRO A 63 -11.72 9.80 46.33
C PRO A 63 -11.31 9.72 44.85
N SER A 64 -10.86 10.83 44.26
CA SER A 64 -10.43 10.89 42.85
C SER A 64 -9.07 11.54 42.68
N GLY A 65 -8.28 10.96 41.77
CA GLY A 65 -7.05 11.56 41.25
C GLY A 65 -7.36 12.65 40.22
N LEU A 66 -6.40 13.55 40.01
CA LEU A 66 -6.44 14.55 38.95
C LEU A 66 -5.34 14.19 37.95
N GLN A 67 -5.76 13.64 36.81
CA GLN A 67 -4.90 13.37 35.66
C GLN A 67 -5.30 14.29 34.51
N VAL A 68 -4.32 14.94 33.88
CA VAL A 68 -4.53 15.89 32.79
C VAL A 68 -3.87 15.33 31.54
N GLY A 69 -4.66 15.06 30.49
CA GLY A 69 -4.13 14.65 29.19
C GLY A 69 -3.28 15.76 28.57
N THR A 70 -2.14 15.41 27.97
CA THR A 70 -1.19 16.39 27.41
C THR A 70 -1.32 16.59 25.91
N GLY A 71 -2.30 15.95 25.27
CA GLY A 71 -2.63 16.12 23.86
C GLY A 71 -2.58 14.81 23.10
N VAL A 72 -2.44 14.92 21.78
CA VAL A 72 -2.43 13.77 20.86
C VAL A 72 -1.25 13.89 19.91
N ARG A 73 -0.77 12.77 19.39
CA ARG A 73 0.21 12.73 18.29
C ARG A 73 -0.17 11.67 17.27
N ILE A 74 0.40 11.78 16.08
CA ILE A 74 0.37 10.70 15.11
C ILE A 74 1.54 9.76 15.41
N VAL A 75 1.23 8.46 15.53
CA VAL A 75 2.23 7.41 15.75
C VAL A 75 2.93 7.06 14.44
N GLY A 76 2.17 7.08 13.34
CA GLY A 76 2.65 6.86 11.99
C GLY A 76 1.50 6.82 10.99
N THR A 77 1.85 6.59 9.73
CA THR A 77 0.90 6.30 8.65
C THR A 77 0.99 4.83 8.30
N GLN A 78 -0.12 4.11 8.36
CA GLN A 78 -0.18 2.70 8.02
C GLN A 78 -0.78 2.51 6.62
N LYS A 79 -0.14 1.69 5.79
CA LYS A 79 -0.72 1.25 4.51
C LYS A 79 -1.84 0.26 4.71
N SER A 80 -2.96 0.49 4.02
CA SER A 80 -4.07 -0.44 3.96
C SER A 80 -4.01 -1.25 2.68
N PHE A 81 -3.70 -2.54 2.80
CA PHE A 81 -3.61 -3.48 1.66
C PHE A 81 -4.95 -4.10 1.25
N VAL A 82 -6.07 -3.50 1.68
CA VAL A 82 -7.42 -3.94 1.27
C VAL A 82 -7.50 -3.95 -0.26
N ALA A 83 -8.14 -4.99 -0.81
CA ALA A 83 -8.37 -5.11 -2.23
C ALA A 83 -9.35 -4.01 -2.69
N GLY A 84 -8.97 -3.28 -3.74
CA GLY A 84 -9.87 -2.33 -4.41
C GLY A 84 -10.82 -3.04 -5.36
N SER A 85 -11.71 -2.28 -5.99
CA SER A 85 -12.49 -2.79 -7.12
C SER A 85 -11.57 -3.03 -8.32
N LEU A 86 -11.78 -4.16 -8.99
CA LEU A 86 -11.12 -4.46 -10.27
C LEU A 86 -11.98 -3.91 -11.41
N GLN A 87 -11.34 -3.38 -12.44
CA GLN A 87 -11.98 -2.93 -13.68
C GLN A 87 -11.36 -3.69 -14.85
N THR A 88 -12.18 -4.19 -15.76
CA THR A 88 -11.73 -4.87 -16.97
C THR A 88 -11.36 -3.83 -18.03
N THR A 89 -10.13 -3.87 -18.55
CA THR A 89 -9.61 -2.88 -19.51
C THR A 89 -9.51 -3.39 -20.95
N GLU A 90 -9.95 -4.63 -21.22
CA GLU A 90 -9.88 -5.33 -22.52
C GLU A 90 -8.46 -5.51 -23.11
N ASN A 91 -7.44 -4.94 -22.48
CA ASN A 91 -6.03 -5.11 -22.84
C ASN A 91 -5.48 -6.41 -22.22
N PRO A 92 -4.96 -7.37 -23.03
CA PRO A 92 -4.45 -8.63 -22.52
C PRO A 92 -3.19 -8.50 -21.65
N LEU A 93 -2.47 -7.38 -21.74
CA LEU A 93 -1.28 -7.11 -20.90
C LEU A 93 -1.63 -6.48 -19.55
N ASP A 94 -2.86 -5.99 -19.38
CA ASP A 94 -3.30 -5.43 -18.11
C ASP A 94 -3.72 -6.57 -17.17
N MET A 95 -2.96 -6.75 -16.10
CA MET A 95 -3.13 -7.88 -15.18
C MET A 95 -3.32 -7.41 -13.75
N ALA A 96 -4.30 -7.97 -13.04
CA ALA A 96 -4.52 -7.64 -11.64
C ALA A 96 -4.34 -8.87 -10.73
N VAL A 97 -3.57 -8.70 -9.65
CA VAL A 97 -3.48 -9.73 -8.60
C VAL A 97 -4.70 -9.63 -7.69
N ASN A 98 -5.59 -10.62 -7.76
CA ASN A 98 -6.72 -10.75 -6.84
C ASN A 98 -6.27 -11.41 -5.54
N GLY A 99 -6.15 -10.62 -4.47
CA GLY A 99 -5.72 -11.09 -3.15
C GLY A 99 -4.34 -10.57 -2.74
N ARG A 100 -3.58 -11.40 -2.03
CA ARG A 100 -2.21 -11.10 -1.56
C ARG A 100 -1.20 -11.35 -2.68
N GLY A 101 -0.01 -10.74 -2.58
CA GLY A 101 1.06 -10.89 -3.57
C GLY A 101 1.28 -9.67 -4.46
N PHE A 102 2.52 -9.44 -4.86
CA PHE A 102 2.97 -8.33 -5.71
C PHE A 102 3.65 -8.87 -6.97
N PHE A 103 3.52 -8.15 -8.08
CA PHE A 103 4.35 -8.41 -9.25
C PHE A 103 5.79 -8.04 -8.94
N GLN A 104 6.71 -8.85 -9.47
CA GLN A 104 8.14 -8.64 -9.34
C GLN A 104 8.66 -7.99 -10.62
N VAL A 105 9.41 -6.92 -10.50
CA VAL A 105 10.01 -6.20 -11.63
C VAL A 105 11.48 -5.96 -11.37
N LEU A 106 12.28 -6.06 -12.42
CA LEU A 106 13.72 -5.85 -12.37
C LEU A 106 14.03 -4.38 -12.63
N GLN A 107 14.64 -3.72 -11.65
CA GLN A 107 15.16 -2.37 -11.81
C GLN A 107 16.42 -2.35 -12.71
N PRO A 108 16.79 -1.18 -13.27
CA PRO A 108 17.98 -1.05 -14.11
C PRO A 108 19.30 -1.37 -13.38
N ASP A 109 19.31 -1.30 -12.05
CA ASP A 109 20.44 -1.67 -11.21
C ASP A 109 20.54 -3.19 -10.95
N GLY A 110 19.59 -3.97 -11.48
CA GLY A 110 19.50 -5.42 -11.29
C GLY A 110 18.79 -5.84 -10.00
N THR A 111 18.24 -4.92 -9.22
CA THR A 111 17.49 -5.26 -8.01
C THR A 111 16.03 -5.60 -8.34
N VAL A 112 15.46 -6.57 -7.63
CA VAL A 112 14.04 -6.92 -7.76
C VAL A 112 13.21 -5.96 -6.91
N SER A 113 12.15 -5.45 -7.50
CA SER A 113 11.16 -4.57 -6.87
C SER A 113 9.76 -5.08 -7.04
N TYR A 114 8.86 -4.55 -6.22
CA TYR A 114 7.52 -5.08 -6.07
C TYR A 114 6.47 -4.03 -6.39
N THR A 115 5.49 -4.39 -7.21
CA THR A 115 4.40 -3.49 -7.58
C THR A 115 3.06 -4.22 -7.61
N ARG A 116 1.99 -3.46 -7.36
CA ARG A 116 0.60 -3.88 -7.64
C ARG A 116 0.10 -3.30 -8.95
N ASP A 117 0.89 -2.45 -9.60
CA ASP A 117 0.58 -1.93 -10.90
C ASP A 117 0.63 -3.06 -11.92
N GLY A 118 -0.51 -3.25 -12.57
CA GLY A 118 -0.77 -4.28 -13.55
C GLY A 118 -0.63 -3.81 -14.99
N THR A 119 -0.26 -2.55 -15.21
CA THR A 119 -0.17 -1.94 -16.54
C THR A 119 1.17 -2.29 -17.18
N PHE A 120 1.15 -3.33 -18.00
CA PHE A 120 2.34 -3.79 -18.71
C PHE A 120 2.27 -3.49 -20.21
N HIS A 121 3.46 -3.36 -20.80
CA HIS A 121 3.69 -3.10 -22.20
C HIS A 121 4.77 -4.03 -22.74
N LEU A 122 4.87 -4.14 -24.06
CA LEU A 122 5.98 -4.83 -24.71
C LEU A 122 7.04 -3.83 -25.13
N ASN A 123 8.31 -4.13 -24.86
CA ASN A 123 9.43 -3.36 -25.41
C ASN A 123 9.82 -3.86 -26.82
N SER A 124 10.84 -3.24 -27.42
CA SER A 124 11.34 -3.60 -28.76
C SER A 124 11.87 -5.03 -28.86
N ASP A 125 12.27 -5.62 -27.73
CA ASP A 125 12.79 -6.97 -27.65
C ASP A 125 11.69 -8.01 -27.36
N GLY A 126 10.42 -7.58 -27.30
CA GLY A 126 9.27 -8.42 -26.98
C GLY A 126 9.14 -8.76 -25.49
N GLN A 127 9.92 -8.13 -24.61
CA GLN A 127 9.82 -8.37 -23.17
C GLN A 127 8.64 -7.60 -22.57
N ILE A 128 7.98 -8.22 -21.60
CA ILE A 128 6.95 -7.57 -20.79
C ILE A 128 7.63 -6.61 -19.80
N VAL A 129 7.31 -5.32 -19.93
CA VAL A 129 7.85 -4.24 -19.12
C VAL A 129 6.73 -3.37 -18.53
N THR A 130 7.00 -2.69 -17.44
CA THR A 130 6.11 -1.65 -16.88
C THR A 130 6.12 -0.39 -17.76
N ALA A 131 5.24 0.59 -17.47
CA ALA A 131 5.26 1.91 -18.11
C ALA A 131 6.62 2.65 -18.01
N ASN A 132 7.44 2.32 -16.99
CA ASN A 132 8.78 2.88 -16.81
C ASN A 132 9.88 2.07 -17.52
N GLY A 133 9.53 0.98 -18.21
CA GLY A 133 10.48 0.11 -18.90
C GLY A 133 11.14 -0.96 -18.03
N TYR A 134 10.70 -1.15 -16.79
CA TYR A 134 11.22 -2.22 -15.92
C TYR A 134 10.63 -3.57 -16.32
N ALA A 135 11.49 -4.55 -16.61
CA ALA A 135 11.07 -5.88 -17.03
C ALA A 135 10.40 -6.65 -15.87
N LEU A 136 9.43 -7.49 -16.20
CA LEU A 136 8.85 -8.44 -15.26
C LEU A 136 9.90 -9.49 -14.85
N GLU A 137 9.86 -9.95 -13.60
CA GLU A 137 10.74 -11.03 -13.09
C GLU A 137 9.88 -12.25 -12.69
N PRO A 138 10.11 -13.45 -13.26
CA PRO A 138 11.07 -13.74 -14.32
C PRO A 138 10.70 -13.10 -15.66
N ALA A 139 11.71 -12.75 -16.46
CA ALA A 139 11.51 -12.14 -17.77
C ALA A 139 10.76 -13.08 -18.72
N ILE A 140 9.70 -12.57 -19.35
CA ILE A 140 8.91 -13.27 -20.36
C ILE A 140 9.05 -12.51 -21.67
N VAL A 141 9.48 -13.22 -22.71
CA VAL A 141 9.64 -12.69 -24.07
C VAL A 141 8.49 -13.20 -24.93
N VAL A 142 7.71 -12.27 -25.47
CA VAL A 142 6.63 -12.53 -26.41
C VAL A 142 7.21 -12.43 -27.83
N PRO A 143 7.20 -13.53 -28.62
CA PRO A 143 7.62 -13.52 -30.02
C PRO A 143 6.76 -12.61 -30.89
N ASN A 144 7.35 -12.02 -31.94
CA ASN A 144 6.64 -11.13 -32.87
C ASN A 144 5.56 -11.83 -33.72
N ASP A 145 5.61 -13.16 -33.82
CA ASP A 145 4.62 -13.98 -34.53
C ASP A 145 3.45 -14.43 -33.64
N ALA A 146 3.42 -13.99 -32.37
CA ALA A 146 2.30 -14.23 -31.46
C ALA A 146 1.05 -13.47 -31.92
N GLN A 147 -0.05 -14.20 -32.10
CA GLN A 147 -1.37 -13.63 -32.43
C GLN A 147 -2.22 -13.36 -31.19
N THR A 148 -2.10 -14.22 -30.18
CA THR A 148 -2.83 -14.08 -28.92
C THR A 148 -1.87 -14.13 -27.75
N PHE A 149 -2.24 -13.42 -26.69
CA PHE A 149 -1.56 -13.46 -25.40
C PHE A 149 -2.61 -13.78 -24.35
N THR A 150 -2.42 -14.83 -23.57
CA THR A 150 -3.36 -15.27 -22.55
C THR A 150 -2.61 -15.68 -21.30
N VAL A 151 -3.06 -15.17 -20.16
CA VAL A 151 -2.50 -15.48 -18.84
C VAL A 151 -3.53 -16.27 -18.03
N GLY A 152 -3.15 -17.46 -17.60
CA GLY A 152 -3.94 -18.29 -16.71
C GLY A 152 -4.01 -17.69 -15.30
N GLN A 153 -5.01 -18.12 -14.52
CA GLN A 153 -5.15 -17.70 -13.11
C GLN A 153 -3.98 -18.16 -12.22
N ASP A 154 -3.24 -19.17 -12.67
CA ASP A 154 -2.01 -19.69 -12.08
C ASP A 154 -0.75 -18.90 -12.50
N GLY A 155 -0.91 -17.85 -13.29
CA GLY A 155 0.18 -17.05 -13.84
C GLY A 155 0.82 -17.64 -15.10
N THR A 156 0.34 -18.78 -15.60
CA THR A 156 0.91 -19.40 -16.81
C THR A 156 0.61 -18.54 -18.03
N VAL A 157 1.65 -18.12 -18.74
CA VAL A 157 1.55 -17.27 -19.93
C VAL A 157 1.63 -18.15 -21.17
N SER A 158 0.62 -18.03 -22.01
CA SER A 158 0.49 -18.79 -23.25
C SER A 158 0.19 -17.88 -24.43
N ILE A 159 0.66 -18.30 -25.60
CA ILE A 159 0.43 -17.62 -26.88
C ILE A 159 -0.03 -18.62 -27.94
N THR A 160 -0.64 -18.11 -29.01
CA THR A 160 -0.80 -18.85 -30.27
C THR A 160 -0.05 -18.12 -31.38
N THR A 161 0.54 -18.87 -32.30
CA THR A 161 1.32 -18.31 -33.42
C THR A 161 0.63 -18.55 -34.76
N ALA A 162 0.99 -17.76 -35.77
CA ALA A 162 0.45 -17.90 -37.11
C ALA A 162 0.79 -19.29 -37.69
N GLY A 163 -0.24 -20.12 -37.92
CA GLY A 163 -0.10 -21.46 -38.50
C GLY A 163 -0.16 -22.61 -37.49
N ASN A 164 -0.18 -22.33 -36.18
CA ASN A 164 -0.45 -23.34 -35.15
C ASN A 164 -1.51 -22.84 -34.15
N PRO A 165 -2.73 -23.39 -34.18
CA PRO A 165 -3.79 -22.98 -33.25
C PRO A 165 -3.60 -23.52 -31.82
N ALA A 166 -2.62 -24.39 -31.58
CA ALA A 166 -2.33 -24.90 -30.25
C ALA A 166 -1.64 -23.83 -29.38
N ALA A 167 -2.13 -23.64 -28.16
CA ALA A 167 -1.53 -22.73 -27.19
C ALA A 167 -0.14 -23.23 -26.77
N GLN A 168 0.87 -22.35 -26.87
CA GLN A 168 2.24 -22.59 -26.46
C GLN A 168 2.55 -21.78 -25.21
N VAL A 169 3.07 -22.43 -24.18
CA VAL A 169 3.46 -21.78 -22.92
C VAL A 169 4.84 -21.13 -23.09
N ILE A 170 4.95 -19.83 -22.79
CA ILE A 170 6.19 -19.05 -22.91
C ILE A 170 6.80 -18.67 -21.56
N GLY A 171 6.06 -18.84 -20.46
CA GLY A 171 6.55 -18.52 -19.13
C GLY A 171 5.47 -18.64 -18.05
N ASN A 172 5.83 -18.29 -16.83
CA ASN A 172 4.92 -18.20 -15.69
C ASN A 172 5.24 -16.94 -14.89
N ILE A 173 4.22 -16.12 -14.64
CA ILE A 173 4.31 -14.91 -13.84
C ILE A 173 4.24 -15.30 -12.38
N GLN A 174 5.24 -14.89 -11.62
CA GLN A 174 5.31 -15.14 -10.18
C GLN A 174 4.92 -13.91 -9.40
N THR A 175 4.21 -14.13 -8.28
CA THR A 175 3.90 -13.08 -7.32
C THR A 175 4.65 -13.34 -6.01
N ALA A 176 5.10 -12.27 -5.37
CA ALA A 176 5.76 -12.33 -4.06
C ALA A 176 4.82 -11.81 -2.97
N ASP A 177 4.66 -12.56 -1.88
CA ASP A 177 3.91 -12.12 -0.70
C ASP A 177 4.84 -11.87 0.50
N PHE A 178 4.44 -10.97 1.38
CA PHE A 178 5.19 -10.57 2.56
C PHE A 178 4.35 -10.75 3.82
N ILE A 179 4.98 -11.12 4.93
CA ILE A 179 4.28 -11.27 6.22
C ILE A 179 3.72 -9.92 6.68
N ASN A 180 4.52 -8.86 6.54
CA ASN A 180 4.14 -7.47 6.83
C ASN A 180 4.54 -6.59 5.64
N PRO A 181 3.65 -6.44 4.64
CA PRO A 181 3.89 -5.59 3.48
C PRO A 181 3.77 -4.09 3.80
#